data_AF-A0A5B7CUF2-F1
#
_entry.id   AF-A0A5B7CUF2-F1
#
_cell.length_a   1.000
_cell.length_b   1.000
_cell.length_c   1.000
_cell.angle_alpha   90.00
_cell.angle_beta   90.00
_cell.angle_gamma   90.00
#
_symmetry.space_group_name_H-M   'P 1'
#
loop_
_entity.id
_entity.type
_entity.pdbx_description
1 polymer ?
#
loop_
_entity_poly.entity_id
_entity_poly.type
_entity_poly.pdbx_seq_one_letter_code
_entity_poly.pdbx_strand_id
1 'polypeptide(L)'
;MKDRKLDSGPFKINACPLRRVNQIYLIATATKLDINAFSVPKNIDDKYFRRIKAKRPKKEEGDIFEQKQEKYVPSAQRKKDQAVVDGMVMSVIRKREDKKMLFGYLGTPFGLRNKMYPHRLKF
;
A
#
# COMPACT_ATOMS: atom_id res chain seq x y z
N MET A 1 17.25 -7.18 -9.15
CA MET A 1 16.11 -6.41 -8.58
C MET A 1 15.15 -7.43 -7.99
N LYS A 2 15.04 -7.54 -6.65
CA LYS A 2 14.14 -8.51 -6.00
C LYS A 2 12.67 -8.14 -6.26
N ASP A 3 11.85 -9.12 -6.59
CA ASP A 3 10.42 -9.00 -6.95
C ASP A 3 9.61 -8.33 -5.83
N ARG A 4 9.28 -7.03 -5.98
CA ARG A 4 8.44 -6.30 -5.03
C ARG A 4 6.96 -6.49 -5.38
N LYS A 5 6.18 -6.94 -4.41
CA LYS A 5 4.73 -7.09 -4.56
C LYS A 5 4.06 -5.71 -4.55
N LEU A 6 3.00 -5.59 -5.35
CA LEU A 6 2.06 -4.48 -5.26
C LEU A 6 1.17 -4.76 -4.05
N ASP A 7 1.15 -3.82 -3.11
CA ASP A 7 0.35 -3.90 -1.90
C ASP A 7 -0.70 -2.78 -1.91
N SER A 8 -1.91 -3.13 -1.50
CA SER A 8 -3.04 -2.20 -1.35
C SER A 8 -3.97 -2.70 -0.26
N GLY A 9 -4.05 -1.96 0.83
CA GLY A 9 -5.26 -1.98 1.65
C GLY A 9 -6.29 -1.03 1.05
N PRO A 10 -7.60 -1.28 1.19
CA PRO A 10 -8.59 -0.28 0.82
C PRO A 10 -8.35 0.98 1.66
N PHE A 11 -7.94 2.08 1.02
CA PHE A 11 -7.45 3.28 1.72
C PHE A 11 -8.47 3.84 2.72
N LYS A 12 -9.76 3.68 2.42
CA LYS A 12 -10.87 4.08 3.30
C LYS A 12 -10.93 3.32 4.63
N ILE A 13 -10.36 2.12 4.71
CA ILE A 13 -10.41 1.27 5.91
C ILE A 13 -9.15 1.48 6.77
N ASN A 14 -7.97 1.37 6.15
CA ASN A 14 -6.71 1.28 6.88
C ASN A 14 -5.68 2.34 6.51
N ALA A 15 -6.08 3.34 5.71
CA ALA A 15 -5.23 4.42 5.23
C ALA A 15 -3.94 3.95 4.52
N CYS A 16 -3.91 2.70 4.03
CA CYS A 16 -2.76 2.16 3.30
C CYS A 16 -2.87 2.54 1.82
N PRO A 17 -1.98 3.39 1.28
CA PRO A 17 -1.99 3.72 -0.15
C PRO A 17 -1.38 2.59 -0.98
N LEU A 18 -1.68 2.58 -2.28
CA LEU A 18 -1.01 1.74 -3.26
C LEU A 18 0.51 1.92 -3.17
N ARG A 19 1.22 0.84 -2.83
CA ARG A 19 2.66 0.86 -2.59
C ARG A 19 3.33 -0.42 -3.07
N ARG A 20 4.63 -0.33 -3.38
CA ARG A 20 5.50 -1.51 -3.57
C ARG A 20 6.17 -1.89 -2.26
N VAL A 21 6.00 -3.13 -1.84
CA VAL A 21 6.59 -3.69 -0.62
C VAL A 21 7.42 -4.93 -0.98
N ASN A 22 8.54 -5.11 -0.29
CA ASN A 22 9.38 -6.31 -0.45
C ASN A 22 8.75 -7.47 0.33
N GLN A 23 8.70 -8.67 -0.27
CA GLN A 23 8.09 -9.86 0.30
C GLN A 23 8.63 -10.23 1.69
N ILE A 24 9.91 -9.93 1.98
CA ILE A 24 10.51 -10.21 3.30
C ILE A 24 9.86 -9.44 4.46
N TYR A 25 9.15 -8.34 4.16
CA TYR A 25 8.45 -7.53 5.15
C TYR A 25 6.95 -7.86 5.26
N LEU A 26 6.49 -8.86 4.51
CA LEU A 26 5.09 -9.26 4.46
C LEU A 26 4.91 -10.61 5.13
N ILE A 27 3.93 -10.70 6.02
CA ILE A 27 3.43 -11.97 6.54
C ILE A 27 2.19 -12.33 5.72
N ALA A 28 2.28 -13.40 4.93
CA ALA A 28 1.13 -13.88 4.18
C ALA A 28 0.17 -14.59 5.14
N THR A 29 -1.08 -14.15 5.18
CA THR A 29 -2.12 -14.78 5.99
C THR A 29 -2.93 -15.79 5.17
N ALA A 30 -3.65 -16.68 5.85
CA ALA A 30 -4.49 -17.71 5.21
C ALA A 30 -5.72 -17.14 4.48
N THR A 31 -6.12 -15.91 4.80
CA THR A 31 -7.28 -15.24 4.21
C THR A 31 -7.00 -14.87 2.75
N LYS A 32 -7.76 -15.45 1.83
CA LYS A 32 -7.66 -15.18 0.38
C LYS A 32 -8.88 -14.40 -0.11
N LEU A 33 -8.63 -13.46 -1.02
CA LEU A 33 -9.65 -12.76 -1.80
C LEU A 33 -9.52 -13.20 -3.26
N ASP A 34 -10.63 -13.58 -3.89
CA ASP A 34 -10.65 -13.85 -5.32
C ASP A 34 -10.78 -12.54 -6.09
N ILE A 35 -9.75 -12.22 -6.88
CA ILE A 35 -9.62 -10.97 -7.64
C ILE A 35 -9.62 -11.26 -9.16
N ASN A 36 -9.91 -12.50 -9.57
CA ASN A 36 -9.82 -12.93 -10.97
C ASN A 36 -10.71 -12.12 -11.93
N ALA A 37 -11.80 -11.54 -11.42
CA ALA A 37 -12.71 -10.69 -12.20
C ALA A 37 -12.13 -9.31 -12.57
N PHE A 38 -10.95 -8.93 -12.05
CA PHE A 38 -10.41 -7.58 -12.21
C PHE A 38 -8.96 -7.60 -12.67
N SER A 39 -8.67 -6.82 -13.70
CA SER A 39 -7.30 -6.56 -14.15
C SER A 39 -6.75 -5.30 -13.50
N VAL A 40 -5.52 -5.37 -12.98
CA VAL A 40 -4.79 -4.17 -12.54
C VAL A 40 -4.55 -3.27 -13.76
N PRO A 41 -4.85 -1.96 -13.66
CA PRO A 41 -4.58 -1.01 -14.73
C PRO A 41 -3.11 -1.04 -15.20
N LYS A 42 -2.89 -1.08 -16.53
CA LYS A 42 -1.55 -1.22 -17.13
C LYS A 42 -0.59 -0.07 -16.81
N ASN A 43 -1.11 1.08 -16.41
CA ASN A 43 -0.35 2.25 -15.98
C ASN A 43 0.33 2.07 -14.61
N ILE A 44 -0.03 1.04 -13.83
CA ILE A 44 0.56 0.75 -12.52
C ILE A 44 1.80 -0.14 -12.69
N ASP A 45 2.87 0.43 -13.22
CA ASP A 45 4.15 -0.25 -13.44
C ASP A 45 5.22 0.12 -12.39
N ASP A 46 6.43 -0.40 -12.52
CA ASP A 46 7.53 -0.06 -11.62
C ASP A 46 8.00 1.39 -11.77
N LYS A 47 7.80 2.00 -12.95
CA LYS A 47 8.16 3.42 -13.18
C LYS A 47 7.20 4.34 -12.43
N TYR A 48 5.92 3.99 -12.37
CA TYR A 48 4.89 4.71 -11.64
C TYR A 48 5.25 4.94 -10.17
N PHE A 49 5.88 3.97 -9.51
CA PHE A 49 6.29 4.06 -8.09
C PHE A 49 7.69 4.62 -7.87
N ARG A 50 8.44 4.98 -8.92
CA ARG A 50 9.77 5.57 -8.73
C ARG A 50 9.67 6.89 -8.00
N ARG A 51 10.54 7.07 -7.01
CA ARG A 51 10.69 8.35 -6.30
C ARG A 51 11.24 9.38 -7.29
N ILE A 52 10.54 10.50 -7.42
CA ILE A 52 11.05 11.66 -8.16
C ILE A 52 12.23 12.19 -7.35
N LYS A 53 13.42 12.21 -7.98
CA LYS A 53 14.60 12.81 -7.37
C LYS A 53 14.54 14.32 -7.61
N ALA A 54 14.54 15.11 -6.53
CA ALA A 54 14.73 16.55 -6.66
C ALA A 54 16.06 16.81 -7.37
N LYS A 55 16.07 17.75 -8.32
CA LYS A 55 17.33 18.20 -8.93
C LYS A 55 18.14 18.86 -7.83
N ARG A 56 19.32 18.30 -7.53
CA ARG A 56 20.26 18.97 -6.63
C ARG A 56 20.70 20.27 -7.29
N PRO A 57 20.71 21.41 -6.58
CA PRO A 57 21.30 22.63 -7.12
C PRO A 57 22.77 22.34 -7.50
N LYS A 58 23.24 22.95 -8.59
CA LYS A 58 24.66 22.92 -8.94
C LYS A 58 25.43 23.59 -7.80
N LYS A 59 26.62 23.08 -7.47
CA LYS A 59 27.50 23.63 -6.43
C LYS A 59 28.02 25.01 -6.88
N GLU A 60 27.20 26.03 -6.78
CA GLU A 60 27.60 27.44 -6.84
C GLU A 60 26.94 28.08 -5.62
N GLU A 61 27.75 28.26 -4.56
CA GLU A 61 27.56 29.17 -3.41
C GLU A 61 26.15 29.38 -2.83
N GLY A 62 25.33 28.32 -2.77
CA GLY A 62 24.03 28.35 -2.10
C GLY A 62 24.07 27.62 -0.75
N ASP A 63 23.54 28.26 0.29
CA ASP A 63 23.48 27.74 1.66
C ASP A 63 22.77 26.36 1.69
N ILE A 64 23.52 25.32 2.04
CA ILE A 64 23.10 23.91 1.98
C ILE A 64 21.90 23.65 2.92
N PHE A 65 21.69 24.53 3.89
CA PHE A 65 20.66 24.42 4.92
C PHE A 65 19.31 25.03 4.52
N GLU A 66 19.21 25.79 3.42
CA GLU A 66 17.94 26.38 2.94
C GLU A 66 17.10 25.44 2.04
N GLN A 67 17.45 24.15 1.95
CA GLN A 67 16.62 23.20 1.21
C GLN A 67 15.26 23.02 1.90
N LYS A 68 14.26 23.78 1.45
CA LYS A 68 12.85 23.55 1.77
C LYS A 68 12.54 22.10 1.43
N GLN A 69 12.28 21.29 2.46
CA GLN A 69 11.79 19.93 2.26
C GLN A 69 10.42 20.02 1.59
N GLU A 70 10.39 19.83 0.27
CA GLU A 70 9.13 19.69 -0.46
C GLU A 70 8.40 18.46 0.09
N LYS A 71 7.32 18.71 0.83
CA LYS A 71 6.42 17.65 1.30
C LYS A 71 5.82 16.98 0.07
N TYR A 72 5.96 15.66 0.00
CA TYR A 72 5.40 14.90 -1.12
C TYR A 72 3.88 15.04 -1.14
N VAL A 73 3.33 15.59 -2.22
CA VAL A 73 1.88 15.65 -2.48
C VAL A 73 1.52 14.60 -3.53
N PRO A 74 0.56 13.70 -3.27
CA PRO A 74 0.09 12.76 -4.26
C PRO A 74 -0.54 13.48 -5.47
N SER A 75 -0.05 13.15 -6.67
CA SER A 75 -0.63 13.65 -7.92
C SER A 75 -2.11 13.25 -8.07
N ALA A 76 -2.89 14.02 -8.82
CA ALA A 76 -4.29 13.70 -9.12
C ALA A 76 -4.47 12.32 -9.74
N GLN A 77 -3.54 11.89 -10.60
CA GLN A 77 -3.53 10.56 -11.21
C GLN A 77 -3.49 9.45 -10.14
N ARG A 78 -2.57 9.54 -9.19
CA ARG A 78 -2.46 8.55 -8.09
C ARG A 78 -3.73 8.43 -7.25
N LYS A 79 -4.43 9.54 -7.03
CA LYS A 79 -5.70 9.54 -6.30
C LYS A 79 -6.81 8.82 -7.09
N LYS A 80 -6.86 9.02 -8.41
CA LYS A 80 -7.81 8.33 -9.30
C LYS A 80 -7.53 6.84 -9.35
N ASP A 81 -6.28 6.45 -9.56
CA ASP A 81 -5.87 5.04 -9.61
C ASP A 81 -6.16 4.32 -8.28
N GLN A 82 -5.93 4.99 -7.14
CA GLN A 82 -6.32 4.47 -5.82
C GLN A 82 -7.83 4.22 -5.73
N ALA A 83 -8.66 5.19 -6.12
CA ALA A 83 -10.11 5.06 -6.04
C ALA A 83 -10.64 3.90 -6.90
N VAL A 84 -10.03 3.67 -8.06
CA VAL A 84 -10.37 2.56 -8.96
C VAL A 84 -10.06 1.21 -8.30
N VAL A 85 -8.82 1.03 -7.81
CA VAL A 85 -8.41 -0.23 -7.17
C VAL A 85 -9.17 -0.48 -5.87
N ASP A 86 -9.35 0.55 -5.04
CA ASP A 86 -10.16 0.45 -3.81
C ASP A 86 -11.60 0.06 -4.12
N GLY A 87 -12.21 0.65 -5.16
CA GLY A 87 -13.56 0.30 -5.58
C GLY A 87 -13.70 -1.18 -5.93
N MET A 88 -12.72 -1.72 -6.67
CA MET A 88 -12.67 -3.13 -7.04
C MET A 88 -12.56 -4.03 -5.82
N VAL A 89 -11.58 -3.79 -4.94
CA VAL A 89 -11.36 -4.60 -3.73
C VAL A 89 -12.57 -4.53 -2.79
N MET A 90 -13.15 -3.35 -2.60
CA MET A 90 -14.35 -3.15 -1.80
C MET A 90 -15.55 -3.92 -2.35
N SER A 91 -15.70 -4.01 -3.68
CA SER A 91 -16.78 -4.77 -4.30
C SER A 91 -16.67 -6.27 -4.00
N VAL A 92 -15.45 -6.82 -4.01
CA VAL A 92 -15.18 -8.23 -3.68
C VAL A 92 -15.45 -8.50 -2.20
N ILE A 93 -14.94 -7.64 -1.31
CA ILE A 93 -15.16 -7.80 0.14
C ILE A 93 -16.65 -7.77 0.48
N ARG A 94 -17.43 -6.87 -0.15
CA ARG A 94 -18.88 -6.74 0.11
C ARG A 94 -19.71 -7.95 -0.30
N LYS A 95 -19.23 -8.75 -1.24
CA LYS A 95 -19.91 -9.99 -1.70
C LYS A 95 -19.73 -11.14 -0.72
N ARG A 96 -18.75 -11.08 0.19
CA ARG A 96 -18.52 -12.15 1.17
C ARG A 96 -19.53 -12.08 2.32
N GLU A 97 -19.80 -13.25 2.89
CA GLU A 97 -20.67 -13.39 4.06
C GLU A 97 -20.02 -12.79 5.32
N ASP A 98 -18.72 -13.00 5.50
CA ASP A 98 -17.89 -12.53 6.62
C ASP A 98 -17.46 -11.06 6.49
N LYS A 99 -18.05 -10.28 5.57
CA LYS A 99 -17.63 -8.90 5.26
C LYS A 99 -17.51 -7.99 6.48
N LYS A 100 -18.42 -8.11 7.46
CA LYS A 100 -18.40 -7.29 8.68
C LYS A 100 -17.13 -7.56 9.51
N MET A 101 -16.79 -8.83 9.69
CA MET A 101 -15.56 -9.24 10.37
C MET A 101 -14.32 -8.82 9.58
N LEU A 102 -14.35 -8.98 8.25
CA LEU A 102 -13.21 -8.63 7.40
C LEU A 102 -12.94 -7.12 7.38
N PHE A 103 -13.97 -6.27 7.41
CA PHE A 103 -13.80 -4.82 7.57
C PHE A 103 -13.13 -4.47 8.90
N GLY A 104 -13.55 -5.11 10.00
CA GLY A 104 -12.92 -4.94 11.32
C GLY A 104 -11.46 -5.43 11.34
N TYR A 105 -11.20 -6.58 10.73
CA TYR A 105 -9.86 -7.14 10.60
C TYR A 105 -8.91 -6.21 9.84
N LEU A 106 -9.33 -5.71 8.67
CA LEU A 106 -8.52 -4.81 7.86
C LEU A 106 -8.30 -3.44 8.52
N GLY A 107 -9.26 -2.96 9.31
CA GLY A 107 -9.16 -1.69 10.03
C GLY A 107 -8.32 -1.75 11.31
N THR A 108 -8.01 -2.95 11.80
CA THR A 108 -7.29 -3.12 13.07
C THR A 108 -5.80 -3.39 12.79
N PRO A 109 -4.87 -2.62 13.38
CA PRO A 109 -3.45 -2.90 13.25
C PRO A 109 -3.09 -4.22 13.95
N PHE A 110 -2.19 -5.00 13.35
CA PHE A 110 -1.68 -6.22 13.97
C PHE A 110 -0.79 -5.86 15.17
N GLY A 111 -1.01 -6.53 16.30
CA GLY A 111 -0.20 -6.39 17.50
C GLY A 111 -0.24 -7.66 18.34
N LEU A 112 0.88 -7.98 18.98
CA LEU A 112 0.97 -9.10 19.92
C LEU A 112 0.62 -8.59 21.32
N ARG A 113 -0.22 -9.34 22.02
CA ARG A 113 -0.50 -9.12 23.44
C ARG A 113 0.30 -10.08 24.30
N ASN A 114 0.30 -9.86 25.61
CA ASN A 114 0.93 -10.76 26.56
C ASN A 114 0.47 -12.21 26.30
N LYS A 115 1.44 -13.14 26.30
CA LYS A 115 1.24 -14.58 26.03
C LYS A 115 0.86 -14.95 24.58
N MET A 116 0.97 -14.04 23.61
CA MET A 116 0.90 -14.37 22.18
C MET A 116 2.30 -14.58 21.60
N TYR A 117 2.59 -15.79 21.13
CA TYR A 117 3.92 -16.15 20.61
C TYR A 117 3.89 -16.35 19.09
N PRO A 118 4.67 -15.59 18.30
CA PRO A 118 4.63 -15.67 16.83
C PRO A 118 4.84 -17.07 16.25
N HIS A 119 5.73 -17.87 16.86
CA HIS A 119 6.02 -19.24 16.42
C HIS A 119 4.86 -20.22 16.64
N ARG A 120 3.84 -19.84 17.43
CA ARG A 120 2.62 -20.62 17.66
C ARG A 120 1.42 -20.09 16.87
N LEU A 121 1.53 -18.89 16.31
CA LEU A 121 0.47 -18.31 15.49
C LEU A 121 0.51 -18.90 14.09
N LYS A 122 -0.67 -19.23 13.57
CA LYS A 122 -0.86 -19.55 12.16
C LYS A 122 -1.34 -18.27 11.49
N PHE A 123 -0.53 -17.79 10.55
CA PHE A 123 -0.87 -16.63 9.75
C PHE A 123 -1.71 -17.07 8.57
#